data_AF-A0A2N6SLL7-F1
#
_entry.id   AF-A0A2N6SLL7-F1
#
_cell.length_a   1.000
_cell.length_b   1.000
_cell.length_c   1.000
_cell.angle_alpha   90.00
_cell.angle_beta   90.00
_cell.angle_gamma   90.00
#
_symmetry.space_group_name_H-M   'P 1'
#
loop_
_entity.id
_entity.type
_entity.pdbx_description
1 polymer ?
#
loop_
_entity_poly.entity_id
_entity_poly.type
_entity_poly.pdbx_seq_one_letter_code
_entity_poly.pdbx_strand_id
1 'polypeptide(L)'
;MNIVTQVMQEISKMMTDLYHQAIQGEVDFSTCIKTIRDTMRQLSVDLGEDLCATIEESLFKSPGRKARYRVHRSHDEKTVSTLIGDIKLSRRYYKDKQTGEFCYLLDD
;
A
#
# COMPACT_ATOMS: atom_id res chain seq x y z
N MET A 1 6.92 -0.19 14.26
CA MET A 1 7.11 1.13 13.62
C MET A 1 6.02 1.26 12.57
N ASN A 2 5.30 2.38 12.50
CA ASN A 2 4.24 2.59 11.50
C ASN A 2 4.89 2.73 10.10
N ILE A 3 4.30 2.15 9.04
CA ILE A 3 4.82 2.25 7.66
C ILE A 3 5.06 3.69 7.24
N VAL A 4 4.20 4.61 7.68
CA VAL A 4 4.31 6.04 7.36
C VAL A 4 5.60 6.61 7.93
N THR A 5 5.95 6.24 9.16
CA THR A 5 7.20 6.65 9.80
C THR A 5 8.42 6.04 9.10
N GLN A 6 8.34 4.76 8.71
CA GLN A 6 9.40 4.10 7.96
C GLN A 6 9.67 4.78 6.61
N VAL A 7 8.60 5.08 5.86
CA VAL A 7 8.69 5.79 4.58
C VAL A 7 9.31 7.18 4.75
N MET A 8 8.92 7.94 5.78
CA MET A 8 9.54 9.24 6.07
C MET A 8 11.04 9.12 6.36
N GLN A 9 11.46 8.08 7.08
CA GLN A 9 12.87 7.82 7.37
C GLN A 9 13.66 7.45 6.11
N GLU A 10 13.11 6.57 5.26
CA GLU A 10 13.73 6.18 3.99
C GLU A 10 13.88 7.37 3.03
N ILE A 11 12.84 8.21 2.91
CA ILE A 11 12.91 9.44 2.11
C ILE A 11 14.00 10.37 2.65
N SER A 12 14.00 10.60 3.97
CA SER A 12 14.97 11.52 4.60
C SER A 12 16.41 11.05 4.39
N LYS A 13 16.65 9.74 4.54
CA LYS A 13 17.96 9.12 4.32
C LYS A 13 18.38 9.26 2.86
N MET A 14 17.53 8.82 1.92
CA MET A 14 17.81 8.89 0.49
C MET A 14 18.13 10.32 0.03
N MET A 15 17.36 11.30 0.47
CA MET A 15 17.59 12.71 0.11
C MET A 15 18.89 13.25 0.72
N THR A 16 19.20 12.89 1.97
CA THR A 16 20.44 13.31 2.64
C THR A 16 21.67 12.76 1.91
N ASP A 17 21.65 11.49 1.54
CA ASP A 17 22.74 10.82 0.82
C ASP A 17 22.92 11.44 -0.57
N LEU A 18 21.82 11.67 -1.31
CA LEU A 18 21.87 12.31 -2.63
C LEU A 18 22.42 13.74 -2.57
N TYR A 19 22.04 14.54 -1.56
CA TYR A 19 22.60 15.88 -1.42
C TYR A 19 24.10 15.84 -1.18
N HIS A 20 24.58 14.93 -0.32
CA HIS A 20 26.01 14.79 -0.05
C HIS A 20 26.79 14.45 -1.32
N GLN A 21 26.35 13.41 -2.03
CA GLN A 21 26.99 12.93 -3.26
C GLN A 21 26.94 13.98 -4.38
N ALA A 22 25.81 14.67 -4.55
CA ALA A 22 25.65 15.67 -5.61
C ALA A 22 26.54 16.90 -5.38
N ILE A 23 26.67 17.38 -4.14
CA ILE A 23 27.55 18.51 -3.79
C ILE A 23 29.03 18.16 -4.01
N GLN A 24 29.40 16.90 -3.79
CA GLN A 24 30.76 16.39 -4.04
C GLN A 24 31.02 16.09 -5.53
N GLY A 25 30.00 16.15 -6.38
CA GLY A 25 30.11 15.81 -7.81
C GLY A 25 30.25 14.32 -8.09
N GLU A 26 29.88 13.46 -7.13
CA GLU A 26 29.98 11.99 -7.24
C GLU A 26 28.85 11.37 -8.08
N VAL A 27 27.73 12.07 -8.21
CA VAL A 27 26.57 11.66 -8.99
C VAL A 27 26.12 12.78 -9.93
N ASP A 28 25.70 12.41 -11.13
CA ASP A 28 25.12 13.35 -12.07
C ASP A 28 23.62 13.58 -11.81
N PHE A 29 23.08 14.64 -12.41
CA PHE A 29 21.66 14.99 -12.27
C PHE A 29 20.71 13.85 -12.67
N SER A 30 21.03 13.14 -13.75
CA SER A 30 20.21 12.02 -14.25
C SER A 30 20.11 10.91 -13.22
N THR A 31 21.22 10.58 -12.57
CA THR A 31 21.32 9.60 -11.49
C THR A 31 20.48 10.04 -10.29
N CYS A 32 20.57 11.31 -9.87
CA CYS A 32 19.74 11.84 -8.79
C CYS A 32 18.25 11.67 -9.08
N ILE A 33 17.78 12.10 -10.27
CA ILE A 33 16.37 12.00 -10.64
C ILE A 33 15.91 10.55 -10.73
N LYS A 34 16.75 9.66 -11.27
CA LYS A 34 16.45 8.23 -11.33
C LYS A 34 16.31 7.62 -9.94
N THR A 35 17.25 7.88 -9.04
CA THR A 35 17.21 7.37 -7.65
C THR A 35 15.96 7.87 -6.93
N ILE A 36 15.65 9.17 -7.00
CA ILE A 36 14.43 9.73 -6.39
C ILE A 36 13.19 9.00 -6.91
N ARG A 37 13.06 8.87 -8.24
CA ARG A 37 11.90 8.21 -8.86
C ARG A 37 11.77 6.76 -8.43
N ASP A 38 12.85 6.00 -8.51
CA ASP A 38 12.82 4.55 -8.27
C ASP A 38 12.54 4.27 -6.78
N THR A 39 13.13 5.04 -5.86
CA THR A 39 12.82 4.99 -4.42
C THR A 39 11.37 5.37 -4.13
N MET A 40 10.89 6.50 -4.67
CA MET A 40 9.51 6.94 -4.45
C MET A 40 8.49 5.94 -5.01
N ARG A 41 8.79 5.32 -6.15
CA ARG A 41 7.95 4.28 -6.74
C ARG A 41 7.78 3.10 -5.78
N GLN A 42 8.88 2.58 -5.22
CA GLN A 42 8.81 1.48 -4.25
C GLN A 42 8.02 1.88 -2.99
N LEU A 43 8.35 3.01 -2.39
CA LEU A 43 7.69 3.47 -1.16
C LEU A 43 6.20 3.74 -1.37
N SER A 44 5.81 4.22 -2.55
CA SER A 44 4.41 4.42 -2.89
C SER A 44 3.63 3.12 -3.02
N VAL A 45 4.23 2.04 -3.53
CA VAL A 45 3.62 0.71 -3.56
C VAL A 45 3.40 0.22 -2.12
N ASP A 46 4.44 0.31 -1.28
CA ASP A 46 4.37 -0.13 0.12
C ASP A 46 3.26 0.61 0.90
N LEU A 47 3.12 1.92 0.69
CA LEU A 47 2.03 2.72 1.26
C LEU A 47 0.65 2.32 0.73
N GLY A 48 0.55 2.01 -0.56
CA GLY A 48 -0.69 1.57 -1.18
C GLY A 48 -1.17 0.23 -0.60
N GLU A 49 -0.25 -0.73 -0.43
CA GLU A 49 -0.55 -2.03 0.19
C GLU A 49 -0.99 -1.87 1.65
N ASP A 50 -0.30 -1.05 2.44
CA ASP A 50 -0.67 -0.78 3.85
C ASP A 50 -2.02 -0.07 3.98
N LEU A 51 -2.31 0.90 3.10
CA LEU A 51 -3.61 1.58 3.05
C LEU A 51 -4.73 0.55 2.84
N CYS A 52 -4.58 -0.33 1.86
CA CYS A 52 -5.57 -1.36 1.56
C CYS A 52 -5.73 -2.36 2.73
N ALA A 53 -4.63 -2.78 3.36
CA ALA A 53 -4.68 -3.65 4.52
C ALA A 53 -5.39 -2.99 5.71
N THR A 54 -5.13 -1.70 5.94
CA THR A 54 -5.78 -0.89 6.98
C THR A 54 -7.28 -0.75 6.73
N ILE A 55 -7.68 -0.48 5.48
CA ILE A 55 -9.09 -0.42 5.09
C ILE A 55 -9.75 -1.78 5.30
N GLU A 56 -9.18 -2.88 4.79
CA GLU A 56 -9.71 -4.25 4.95
C GLU A 56 -9.92 -4.61 6.43
N GLU A 57 -8.97 -4.25 7.30
CA GLU A 57 -9.11 -4.50 8.73
C GLU A 57 -10.20 -3.63 9.39
N SER A 58 -10.36 -2.39 8.94
CA SER A 58 -11.47 -1.51 9.36
C SER A 58 -12.83 -2.06 8.90
N LEU A 59 -12.92 -2.53 7.66
CA LEU A 59 -14.11 -3.17 7.09
C LEU A 59 -14.52 -4.38 7.91
N PHE A 60 -13.56 -5.23 8.27
CA PHE A 60 -13.79 -6.41 9.10
C PHE A 60 -14.19 -6.07 10.53
N LYS A 61 -13.60 -5.04 11.14
CA LYS A 61 -13.90 -4.62 12.52
C LYS A 61 -15.24 -3.89 12.66
N SER A 62 -15.74 -3.27 11.59
CA SER A 62 -16.98 -2.48 11.59
C SER A 62 -18.20 -3.26 12.13
N PRO A 63 -18.85 -2.80 13.22
CA PRO A 63 -20.05 -3.46 13.76
C PRO A 63 -21.21 -3.53 12.77
N GLY A 64 -21.45 -2.45 12.02
CA GLY A 64 -22.50 -2.40 11.00
C GLY A 64 -22.26 -3.41 9.87
N ARG A 65 -21.01 -3.51 9.40
CA ARG A 65 -20.66 -4.51 8.37
C ARG A 65 -20.72 -5.93 8.92
N LYS A 66 -20.29 -6.18 10.16
CA LYS A 66 -20.45 -7.50 10.83
C LYS A 66 -21.90 -7.93 10.98
N ALA A 67 -22.82 -6.98 11.16
CA ALA A 67 -24.25 -7.29 11.22
C ALA A 67 -24.75 -7.83 9.86
N ARG A 68 -24.36 -7.20 8.75
CA ARG A 68 -24.79 -7.55 7.38
C ARG A 68 -23.99 -8.69 6.73
N TYR A 69 -22.68 -8.75 6.95
CA TYR A 69 -21.78 -9.65 6.24
C TYR A 69 -21.16 -10.70 7.18
N ARG A 70 -20.90 -11.90 6.64
CA ARG A 70 -20.13 -12.96 7.30
C ARG A 70 -18.89 -13.26 6.44
N VAL A 71 -17.73 -13.37 7.08
CA VAL A 71 -16.51 -13.83 6.38
C VAL A 71 -16.71 -15.28 5.92
N HIS A 72 -16.55 -15.50 4.62
CA HIS A 72 -16.59 -16.82 3.99
C HIS A 72 -15.19 -17.39 3.79
N ARG A 73 -14.25 -16.55 3.34
CA ARG A 73 -12.83 -16.88 3.14
C ARG A 73 -11.97 -15.66 3.45
N SER A 74 -10.73 -15.89 3.86
CA SER A 74 -9.77 -14.86 4.23
C SER A 74 -8.46 -15.07 3.48
N HIS A 75 -7.68 -13.99 3.34
CA HIS A 75 -6.38 -13.98 2.66
C HIS A 75 -6.47 -14.32 1.18
N ASP A 76 -7.54 -13.84 0.52
CA ASP A 76 -7.60 -13.90 -0.93
C ASP A 76 -6.67 -12.84 -1.49
N GLU A 77 -5.74 -13.25 -2.34
CA GLU A 77 -4.79 -12.34 -2.95
C GLU A 77 -5.33 -11.78 -4.28
N LYS A 78 -5.04 -10.51 -4.54
CA LYS A 78 -5.27 -9.87 -5.85
C LYS A 78 -4.13 -8.90 -6.12
N THR A 79 -3.53 -8.97 -7.31
CA THR A 79 -2.60 -7.96 -7.79
C THR A 79 -3.33 -6.99 -8.69
N VAL A 80 -3.19 -5.69 -8.43
CA VAL A 80 -3.78 -4.62 -9.22
C VAL A 80 -2.66 -3.75 -9.77
N SER A 81 -2.57 -3.66 -11.10
CA SER A 81 -1.62 -2.75 -11.75
C SER A 81 -2.11 -1.31 -11.65
N THR A 82 -1.24 -0.43 -11.18
CA THR A 82 -1.53 1.00 -11.00
C THR A 82 -0.42 1.86 -11.61
N LEU A 83 -0.61 3.18 -11.59
CA LEU A 83 0.40 4.13 -12.07
C LEU A 83 1.71 4.08 -11.26
N ILE A 84 1.62 3.70 -9.98
CA ILE A 84 2.78 3.64 -9.08
C ILE A 84 3.46 2.26 -9.08
N GLY A 85 2.83 1.24 -9.67
CA GLY A 85 3.30 -0.13 -9.69
C GLY A 85 2.17 -1.12 -9.41
N ASP A 86 2.54 -2.39 -9.33
CA ASP A 86 1.60 -3.43 -8.94
C ASP A 86 1.42 -3.40 -7.42
N ILE A 87 0.16 -3.34 -6.97
CA ILE A 87 -0.22 -3.39 -5.55
C ILE A 87 -0.81 -4.78 -5.27
N LYS A 88 -0.33 -5.46 -4.23
CA LYS A 88 -0.90 -6.71 -3.75
C LYS A 88 -1.90 -6.44 -2.63
N LEU A 89 -3.10 -6.96 -2.82
CA LEU A 89 -4.20 -6.88 -1.86
C LEU A 89 -4.36 -8.24 -1.18
N SER A 90 -4.52 -8.25 0.13
CA SER A 90 -5.03 -9.39 0.89
C SER A 90 -6.41 -9.02 1.41
N ARG A 91 -7.45 -9.68 0.88
CA ARG A 91 -8.86 -9.31 1.10
C ARG A 91 -9.66 -10.47 1.64
N ARG A 92 -10.77 -10.16 2.31
CA ARG A 92 -11.73 -11.17 2.76
C ARG A 92 -12.89 -11.26 1.77
N TYR A 93 -13.33 -12.48 1.52
CA TYR A 93 -14.52 -12.75 0.75
C TYR A 93 -15.71 -12.88 1.70
N TYR A 94 -16.71 -12.03 1.51
CA TYR A 94 -17.85 -11.90 2.40
C TYR A 94 -19.08 -12.50 1.76
N LYS A 95 -19.96 -13.08 2.58
CA LYS A 95 -21.34 -13.41 2.23
C LYS A 95 -22.27 -12.39 2.87
N ASP A 96 -23.09 -11.73 2.06
CA ASP A 96 -24.21 -10.91 2.52
C ASP A 96 -25.27 -11.84 3.16
N LYS A 97 -25.64 -11.57 4.41
CA LYS A 97 -26.64 -12.37 5.15
C LYS A 97 -28.07 -12.09 4.68
N GLN A 98 -28.33 -10.96 4.03
CA GLN A 98 -29.64 -10.56 3.55
C GLN A 98 -29.93 -11.16 2.16
N THR A 99 -29.00 -10.98 1.23
CA THR A 99 -29.18 -11.45 -0.16
C THR A 99 -28.61 -12.85 -0.41
N GLY A 100 -27.66 -13.29 0.42
CA GLY A 100 -26.92 -14.53 0.21
C GLY A 100 -25.80 -14.43 -0.82
N GLU A 101 -25.63 -13.26 -1.46
CA GLU A 101 -24.59 -12.99 -2.44
C GLU A 101 -23.22 -12.88 -1.78
N PHE A 102 -22.17 -12.97 -2.60
CA PHE A 102 -20.81 -12.90 -2.13
C PHE A 102 -20.06 -11.74 -2.80
N CYS A 103 -19.19 -11.07 -2.04
CA CYS A 103 -18.47 -9.89 -2.50
C CYS A 103 -17.12 -9.73 -1.79
N TYR A 104 -16.27 -8.89 -2.38
CA TYR A 104 -15.07 -8.36 -1.75
C TYR A 104 -15.31 -6.90 -1.40
N LEU A 105 -15.49 -6.60 -0.12
CA LEU A 105 -15.81 -5.24 0.32
C LEU A 105 -14.66 -4.24 0.11
N LEU A 106 -13.44 -4.73 -0.12
CA LEU A 106 -12.27 -3.92 -0.45
C LEU A 106 -12.23 -3.50 -1.94
N ASP A 107 -12.98 -4.20 -2.80
CA ASP A 107 -13.05 -3.90 -4.24
C ASP A 107 -14.12 -2.84 -4.56
N ASP A 108 -15.00 -2.51 -3.61
CA ASP A 108 -16.06 -1.50 -3.72
C ASP A 108 -15.52 -0.08 -3.50
#